data_AF-A0A1G5KUP7-F1
#
_entry.id   AF-A0A1G5KUP7-F1
#
_cell.length_a   1.000
_cell.length_b   1.000
_cell.length_c   1.000
_cell.angle_alpha   90.00
_cell.angle_beta   90.00
_cell.angle_gamma   90.00
#
_symmetry.space_group_name_H-M   'P 1'
#
loop_
_entity.id
_entity.type
_entity.pdbx_description
1 polymer ?
#
loop_
_entity_poly.entity_id
_entity_poly.type
_entity_poly.pdbx_seq_one_letter_code
_entity_poly.pdbx_strand_id
1 'polypeptide(L)'
;MKSLGYPVAIGDKKVIPDIFGNPHTIKNIIAPIEFIDSSGTSRLEEIIREGELVGSKGNIVDSGKYVETYDITFRKPKDAGNEAKLMIRTQKTALINQLGTFIIDRIHGTNNMWWIERVLETPSYKDKLLDFVSLVNLRIELWDGEEWIKQGEIKAGMHLLEEFLVPLDLNTIKDPVSEIKVRLSSGFGFYEIDQIAIDFSENHIINILELQLETAVFNQLLF
;
A
#
# COMPACT_ATOMS: atom_id res chain seq x y z
N MET A 1 -29.14 7.38 -5.35
CA MET A 1 -28.96 8.82 -5.09
C MET A 1 -28.34 8.96 -3.70
N LYS A 2 -27.22 9.70 -3.60
CA LYS A 2 -26.20 9.78 -2.51
C LYS A 2 -25.25 8.57 -2.37
N SER A 3 -24.15 8.62 -3.12
CA SER A 3 -22.88 7.98 -2.77
C SER A 3 -22.16 8.85 -1.74
N LEU A 4 -21.96 8.35 -0.52
CA LEU A 4 -20.89 8.85 0.34
C LEU A 4 -19.77 7.81 0.27
N GLY A 5 -18.85 8.04 -0.67
CA GLY A 5 -17.49 7.52 -0.65
C GLY A 5 -16.59 8.75 -0.76
N TYR A 6 -15.59 8.86 0.12
CA TYR A 6 -14.82 10.07 0.45
C TYR A 6 -15.67 11.35 0.62
N PRO A 7 -15.75 11.97 1.81
CA PRO A 7 -16.44 13.25 1.93
C PRO A 7 -15.84 14.23 0.91
N VAL A 8 -16.70 14.80 0.06
CA VAL A 8 -16.32 15.89 -0.84
C VAL A 8 -15.92 17.07 0.04
N ALA A 9 -14.65 17.13 0.42
CA ALA A 9 -14.08 18.26 1.12
C ALA A 9 -13.87 19.37 0.09
N ILE A 10 -14.91 20.18 -0.11
CA ILE A 10 -14.77 21.48 -0.75
C ILE A 10 -14.04 22.37 0.27
N GLY A 11 -12.73 22.53 0.12
CA GLY A 11 -12.00 23.65 0.71
C GLY A 11 -11.00 23.36 1.84
N ASP A 12 -10.95 22.15 2.40
CA ASP A 12 -10.06 21.87 3.53
C ASP A 12 -8.89 20.96 3.12
N LYS A 13 -7.67 21.52 3.14
CA LYS A 13 -6.42 20.77 2.91
C LYS A 13 -6.22 19.78 4.06
N LYS A 14 -6.44 18.48 3.84
CA LYS A 14 -6.06 17.43 4.79
C LYS A 14 -4.54 17.24 4.70
N VAL A 15 -3.85 17.16 5.84
CA VAL A 15 -2.43 16.79 5.89
C VAL A 15 -2.32 15.32 6.27
N ILE A 16 -1.65 14.52 5.45
CA ILE A 16 -1.46 13.08 5.65
C ILE A 16 0.03 12.76 5.52
N PRO A 17 0.65 12.05 6.47
CA PRO A 17 2.01 11.55 6.28
C PRO A 17 2.04 10.42 5.24
N ASP A 18 3.09 10.39 4.42
CA ASP A 18 3.37 9.24 3.56
C ASP A 18 3.93 8.04 4.34
N ILE A 19 4.09 6.92 3.63
CA ILE A 19 4.73 5.69 4.14
C ILE A 19 6.19 5.88 4.61
N PHE A 20 6.81 7.02 4.33
CA PHE A 20 8.15 7.40 4.77
C PHE A 20 8.12 8.42 5.92
N GLY A 21 6.94 8.85 6.36
CA GLY A 21 6.73 9.82 7.43
C GLY A 21 6.75 11.29 6.98
N ASN A 22 6.89 11.59 5.68
CA ASN A 22 6.86 12.97 5.21
C ASN A 22 5.41 13.46 5.09
N PRO A 23 5.08 14.65 5.60
CA PRO A 23 3.73 15.19 5.47
C PRO A 23 3.40 15.60 4.02
N HIS A 24 2.13 15.46 3.65
CA HIS A 24 1.58 15.87 2.36
C HIS A 24 0.21 16.53 2.52
N THR A 25 -0.05 17.62 1.78
CA THR A 25 -1.39 18.18 1.65
C THR A 25 -2.19 17.49 0.56
N ILE A 26 -3.43 17.14 0.86
CA ILE A 26 -4.41 16.63 -0.10
C ILE A 26 -5.42 17.73 -0.44
N LYS A 27 -5.61 17.96 -1.73
CA LYS A 27 -6.56 18.93 -2.30
C LYS A 27 -7.61 18.25 -3.17
N ASN A 28 -7.19 17.32 -4.04
CA ASN A 28 -8.06 16.73 -5.05
C ASN A 28 -7.97 15.20 -5.00
N ILE A 29 -9.00 14.55 -4.48
CA ILE A 29 -9.11 13.09 -4.47
C ILE A 29 -9.72 12.63 -5.79
N ILE A 30 -8.94 11.92 -6.59
CA ILE A 30 -9.35 11.41 -7.91
C ILE A 30 -9.44 9.87 -7.83
N ALA A 31 -10.62 9.34 -8.14
CA ALA A 31 -10.84 7.90 -8.23
C ALA A 31 -10.15 7.30 -9.48
N PRO A 32 -9.79 6.00 -9.46
CA PRO A 32 -9.32 5.31 -10.65
C PRO A 32 -10.40 5.26 -11.73
N ILE A 33 -9.96 5.16 -12.98
CA ILE A 33 -10.84 4.91 -14.13
C ILE A 33 -10.85 3.43 -14.53
N GLU A 34 -9.85 2.67 -14.10
CA GLU A 34 -9.77 1.21 -14.25
C GLU A 34 -9.10 0.61 -13.02
N PHE A 35 -9.54 -0.59 -12.63
CA PHE A 35 -8.93 -1.38 -11.57
C PHE A 35 -9.15 -2.87 -11.93
N ILE A 36 -8.09 -3.53 -12.39
CA ILE A 36 -8.13 -4.87 -12.99
C ILE A 36 -7.29 -5.84 -12.16
N ASP A 37 -7.84 -6.98 -11.77
CA ASP A 37 -7.11 -8.03 -11.03
C ASP A 37 -6.25 -8.93 -11.96
N SER A 38 -5.43 -9.81 -11.39
CA SER A 38 -4.54 -10.70 -12.18
C SER A 38 -5.29 -11.72 -13.05
N SER A 39 -6.61 -11.82 -12.95
CA SER A 39 -7.45 -12.64 -13.82
C SER A 39 -7.97 -11.87 -15.04
N GLY A 40 -7.72 -10.56 -15.11
CA GLY A 40 -8.28 -9.67 -16.12
C GLY A 40 -9.70 -9.19 -15.79
N THR A 41 -10.17 -9.41 -14.57
CA THR A 41 -11.51 -8.99 -14.14
C THR A 41 -11.46 -7.57 -13.59
N SER A 42 -12.36 -6.71 -14.05
CA SER A 42 -12.53 -5.38 -13.45
C SER A 42 -13.17 -5.48 -12.08
N ARG A 43 -12.54 -4.84 -11.07
CA ARG A 43 -13.06 -4.66 -9.70
C ARG A 43 -13.30 -3.19 -9.36
N LEU A 44 -13.51 -2.37 -10.40
CA LEU A 44 -13.63 -0.92 -10.24
C LEU A 44 -14.83 -0.54 -9.38
N GLU A 45 -15.96 -1.23 -9.55
CA GLU A 45 -17.19 -0.92 -8.80
C GLU A 45 -17.02 -1.16 -7.29
N GLU A 46 -16.29 -2.20 -6.91
CA GLU A 46 -15.98 -2.51 -5.52
C GLU A 46 -15.08 -1.44 -4.90
N ILE A 47 -14.01 -1.00 -5.59
CA ILE A 47 -13.06 0.00 -5.06
C ILE A 47 -13.64 1.42 -4.94
N ILE A 48 -14.60 1.77 -5.78
CA ILE A 48 -15.27 3.09 -5.69
C ILE A 48 -16.41 3.11 -4.66
N ARG A 49 -16.87 1.95 -4.19
CA ARG A 49 -17.94 1.83 -3.20
C ARG A 49 -17.36 1.57 -1.82
N GLU A 50 -17.65 2.47 -0.90
CA GLU A 50 -17.15 2.35 0.47
C GLU A 50 -17.63 1.06 1.17
N GLY A 51 -16.69 0.29 1.74
CA GLY A 51 -16.97 -0.87 2.57
C GLY A 51 -17.00 -2.22 1.83
N GLU A 52 -16.76 -2.24 0.53
CA GLU A 52 -16.62 -3.48 -0.25
C GLU A 52 -15.13 -3.83 -0.42
N LEU A 53 -14.66 -4.81 0.35
CA LEU A 53 -13.27 -5.28 0.29
C LEU A 53 -13.01 -6.13 -0.96
N VAL A 54 -12.02 -5.71 -1.74
CA VAL A 54 -11.44 -6.46 -2.84
C VAL A 54 -10.21 -7.19 -2.36
N GLY A 55 -10.27 -8.51 -2.41
CA GLY A 55 -9.13 -9.39 -2.15
C GLY A 55 -9.25 -10.63 -3.02
N SER A 56 -8.17 -11.39 -3.15
CA SER A 56 -8.25 -12.64 -3.90
C SER A 56 -9.06 -13.67 -3.10
N LYS A 57 -10.15 -14.16 -3.71
CA LYS A 57 -11.03 -15.18 -3.12
C LYS A 57 -10.58 -16.55 -3.62
N GLY A 58 -9.89 -17.34 -2.81
CA GLY A 58 -9.58 -18.72 -3.20
C GLY A 58 -8.55 -19.44 -2.34
N ASN A 59 -8.48 -20.76 -2.52
CA ASN A 59 -7.39 -21.61 -2.03
C ASN A 59 -6.17 -21.42 -2.94
N ILE A 60 -5.06 -20.96 -2.38
CA ILE A 60 -3.75 -20.81 -3.07
C ILE A 60 -3.32 -22.10 -3.79
N VAL A 61 -3.73 -23.26 -3.25
CA VAL A 61 -3.28 -24.59 -3.69
C VAL A 61 -3.77 -24.96 -5.09
N ASP A 62 -4.96 -24.50 -5.49
CA ASP A 62 -5.60 -24.98 -6.73
C ASP A 62 -5.27 -24.13 -7.96
N SER A 63 -4.79 -22.89 -7.76
CA SER A 63 -4.57 -21.94 -8.85
C SER A 63 -3.13 -21.92 -9.38
N GLY A 64 -2.15 -22.39 -8.58
CA GLY A 64 -0.73 -22.20 -8.85
C GLY A 64 -0.29 -20.73 -8.90
N LYS A 65 -1.18 -19.78 -8.59
CA LYS A 65 -0.93 -18.34 -8.53
C LYS A 65 -0.57 -17.95 -7.11
N TYR A 66 0.72 -17.67 -6.89
CA TYR A 66 1.25 -17.29 -5.58
C TYR A 66 1.31 -15.76 -5.37
N VAL A 67 1.12 -14.99 -6.44
CA VAL A 67 1.11 -13.53 -6.43
C VAL A 67 -0.21 -13.05 -7.00
N GLU A 68 -0.83 -12.10 -6.30
CA GLU A 68 -1.98 -11.35 -6.80
C GLU A 68 -1.52 -9.95 -7.21
N THR A 69 -2.05 -9.46 -8.33
CA THR A 69 -1.75 -8.13 -8.84
C THR A 69 -3.02 -7.36 -9.16
N TYR A 70 -3.00 -6.06 -8.92
CA TYR A 70 -4.07 -5.15 -9.32
C TYR A 70 -3.47 -4.00 -10.14
N ASP A 71 -3.88 -3.90 -11.40
CA ASP A 71 -3.48 -2.85 -12.32
C ASP A 71 -4.52 -1.73 -12.29
N ILE A 72 -4.07 -0.52 -12.05
CA ILE A 72 -4.89 0.64 -11.74
C ILE A 72 -4.56 1.75 -12.71
N THR A 73 -5.57 2.29 -13.40
CA THR A 73 -5.39 3.42 -14.31
C THR A 73 -6.02 4.67 -13.71
N PHE A 74 -5.28 5.79 -13.75
CA PHE A 74 -5.76 7.11 -13.38
C PHE A 74 -5.60 8.10 -14.53
N ARG A 75 -6.56 9.03 -14.66
CA ARG A 75 -6.41 10.17 -15.57
C ARG A 75 -5.49 11.22 -14.94
N LYS A 76 -4.42 11.59 -15.64
CA LYS A 76 -3.48 12.64 -15.23
C LYS A 76 -3.97 14.02 -15.73
N PRO A 77 -4.23 14.99 -14.83
CA PRO A 77 -4.51 16.37 -15.23
C PRO A 77 -3.35 16.98 -16.04
N LYS A 78 -3.66 17.88 -16.98
CA LYS A 78 -2.62 18.52 -17.84
C LYS A 78 -1.66 19.42 -17.07
N ASP A 79 -2.13 19.96 -15.95
CA ASP A 79 -1.41 20.84 -15.02
C ASP A 79 -0.80 20.07 -13.83
N ALA A 80 -0.88 18.73 -13.84
CA ALA A 80 -0.23 17.91 -12.82
C ALA A 80 1.29 18.06 -12.89
N GLY A 81 1.91 18.20 -11.72
CA GLY A 81 3.36 18.23 -11.58
C GLY A 81 4.02 16.86 -11.79
N ASN A 82 5.23 16.72 -11.22
CA ASN A 82 6.05 15.52 -11.34
C ASN A 82 5.88 14.55 -10.16
N GLU A 83 4.95 14.82 -9.26
CA GLU A 83 4.65 13.97 -8.11
C GLU A 83 3.14 13.73 -8.04
N ALA A 84 2.76 12.53 -7.63
CA ALA A 84 1.39 12.23 -7.23
C ALA A 84 1.35 11.53 -5.88
N LYS A 85 0.24 11.68 -5.17
CA LYS A 85 -0.01 11.08 -3.85
C LYS A 85 -1.05 10.00 -4.00
N LEU A 86 -0.63 8.74 -4.01
CA LEU A 86 -1.52 7.60 -4.11
C LEU A 86 -2.02 7.24 -2.70
N MET A 87 -3.33 7.32 -2.51
CA MET A 87 -3.98 6.96 -1.26
C MET A 87 -4.58 5.56 -1.41
N ILE A 88 -4.22 4.66 -0.49
CA ILE A 88 -4.69 3.27 -0.49
C ILE A 88 -5.25 2.98 0.89
N ARG A 89 -6.53 2.58 0.95
CA ARG A 89 -7.16 2.05 2.14
C ARG A 89 -7.17 0.52 2.07
N THR A 90 -6.42 -0.13 2.94
CA THR A 90 -6.17 -1.58 2.86
C THR A 90 -5.91 -2.17 4.25
N GLN A 91 -6.07 -3.49 4.36
CA GLN A 91 -5.71 -4.28 5.53
C GLN A 91 -5.06 -5.60 5.12
N LYS A 92 -4.30 -6.20 6.04
CA LYS A 92 -3.86 -7.59 5.89
C LYS A 92 -4.97 -8.56 6.23
N THR A 93 -5.02 -9.68 5.53
CA THR A 93 -5.91 -10.79 5.88
C THR A 93 -5.35 -11.61 7.05
N ALA A 94 -6.19 -12.45 7.65
CA ALA A 94 -5.74 -13.40 8.66
C ALA A 94 -4.72 -14.44 8.14
N LEU A 95 -4.71 -14.69 6.83
CA LEU A 95 -3.88 -15.72 6.20
C LEU A 95 -2.38 -15.46 6.40
N ILE A 96 -1.94 -14.20 6.31
CA ILE A 96 -0.53 -13.84 6.44
C ILE A 96 0.01 -14.14 7.84
N ASN A 97 -0.83 -13.99 8.86
CA ASN A 97 -0.47 -14.31 10.24
C ASN A 97 -0.50 -15.81 10.49
N GLN A 98 -1.47 -16.52 9.92
CA GLN A 98 -1.45 -17.99 9.97
C GLN A 98 -0.17 -18.56 9.34
N LEU A 99 0.26 -18.00 8.21
CA LEU A 99 1.54 -18.34 7.58
C LEU A 99 2.75 -17.98 8.46
N GLY A 100 2.77 -16.78 9.03
CA GLY A 100 3.81 -16.34 9.95
C GLY A 100 3.93 -17.24 11.19
N THR A 101 2.82 -17.49 11.87
CA THR A 101 2.75 -18.40 13.04
C THR A 101 3.17 -19.81 12.66
N PHE A 102 2.67 -20.34 11.54
CA PHE A 102 3.08 -21.67 11.05
C PHE A 102 4.59 -21.78 10.84
N ILE A 103 5.21 -20.79 10.20
CA ILE A 103 6.66 -20.78 9.97
C ILE A 103 7.42 -20.70 11.30
N ILE A 104 7.06 -19.76 12.18
CA ILE A 104 7.70 -19.56 13.48
C ILE A 104 7.57 -20.81 14.35
N ASP A 105 6.40 -21.45 14.39
CA ASP A 105 6.19 -22.68 15.15
C ASP A 105 7.03 -23.83 14.59
N ARG A 106 7.10 -23.98 13.26
CA ARG A 106 7.86 -25.06 12.60
C ARG A 106 9.35 -25.01 12.92
N ILE A 107 9.91 -23.81 13.06
CA ILE A 107 11.33 -23.59 13.34
C ILE A 107 11.61 -23.35 14.82
N HIS A 108 10.60 -23.49 15.69
CA HIS A 108 10.67 -23.18 17.13
C HIS A 108 11.22 -21.75 17.36
N GLY A 109 10.84 -20.81 16.50
CA GLY A 109 11.40 -19.47 16.39
C GLY A 109 11.18 -18.61 17.63
N THR A 110 10.16 -18.90 18.45
CA THR A 110 9.93 -18.22 19.73
C THR A 110 11.08 -18.38 20.73
N ASN A 111 11.80 -19.50 20.66
CA ASN A 111 12.91 -19.81 21.55
C ASN A 111 14.28 -19.80 20.85
N ASN A 112 14.32 -19.61 19.53
CA ASN A 112 15.53 -19.79 18.72
C ASN A 112 15.67 -18.73 17.63
N MET A 113 15.70 -17.44 17.96
CA MET A 113 15.81 -16.38 16.94
C MET A 113 17.16 -16.32 16.20
N TRP A 114 18.17 -17.07 16.67
CA TRP A 114 19.52 -17.12 16.07
C TRP A 114 19.53 -17.60 14.61
N TRP A 115 18.51 -18.32 14.15
CA TRP A 115 18.44 -18.78 12.76
C TRP A 115 18.33 -17.60 11.78
N ILE A 116 17.73 -16.47 12.18
CA ILE A 116 17.60 -15.29 11.33
C ILE A 116 18.98 -14.73 11.00
N GLU A 117 19.84 -14.56 12.00
CA GLU A 117 21.21 -14.08 11.81
C GLU A 117 21.96 -15.02 10.85
N ARG A 118 21.83 -16.33 11.03
CA ARG A 118 22.49 -17.32 10.17
C ARG A 118 21.98 -17.33 8.73
N VAL A 119 20.68 -17.10 8.53
CA VAL A 119 20.10 -16.93 7.19
C VAL A 119 20.62 -15.65 6.53
N LEU A 120 20.69 -14.55 7.28
CA LEU A 120 21.18 -13.27 6.77
C LEU A 120 22.70 -13.28 6.46
N GLU A 121 23.48 -14.08 7.18
CA GLU A 121 24.91 -14.31 6.93
C GLU A 121 25.19 -15.22 5.72
N THR A 122 24.18 -15.97 5.25
CA THR A 122 24.33 -16.90 4.13
C THR A 122 23.73 -16.30 2.85
N PRO A 123 24.53 -15.87 1.86
CA PRO A 123 24.03 -15.08 0.71
C PRO A 123 22.85 -15.72 -0.04
N SER A 124 22.91 -17.04 -0.31
CA SER A 124 21.86 -17.76 -1.05
C SER A 124 20.53 -17.89 -0.28
N TYR A 125 20.54 -17.73 1.04
CA TYR A 125 19.32 -17.73 1.86
C TYR A 125 18.85 -16.32 2.18
N LYS A 126 19.78 -15.36 2.31
CA LYS A 126 19.47 -13.94 2.46
C LYS A 126 18.58 -13.44 1.33
N ASP A 127 18.94 -13.71 0.08
CA ASP A 127 18.16 -13.24 -1.08
C ASP A 127 16.75 -13.85 -1.08
N LYS A 128 16.63 -15.15 -0.79
CA LYS A 128 15.33 -15.84 -0.68
C LYS A 128 14.47 -15.28 0.46
N LEU A 129 15.08 -14.91 1.59
CA LEU A 129 14.38 -14.29 2.70
C LEU A 129 13.89 -12.89 2.32
N LEU A 130 14.71 -12.10 1.63
CA LEU A 130 14.31 -10.77 1.14
C LEU A 130 13.19 -10.86 0.11
N ASP A 131 13.24 -11.82 -0.81
CA ASP A 131 12.17 -12.09 -1.77
C ASP A 131 10.86 -12.45 -1.05
N PHE A 132 10.94 -13.34 -0.06
CA PHE A 132 9.79 -13.72 0.75
C PHE A 132 9.20 -12.52 1.52
N VAL A 133 10.04 -11.72 2.16
CA VAL A 133 9.60 -10.50 2.86
C VAL A 133 8.95 -9.51 1.90
N SER A 134 9.47 -9.37 0.69
CA SER A 134 8.86 -8.50 -0.31
C SER A 134 7.49 -9.00 -0.79
N LEU A 135 7.28 -10.32 -0.85
CA LEU A 135 5.95 -10.92 -1.14
C LEU A 135 4.93 -10.70 -0.02
N VAL A 136 5.39 -10.61 1.24
CA VAL A 136 4.54 -10.37 2.42
C VAL A 136 4.04 -8.92 2.50
N ASN A 137 4.77 -7.98 1.90
CA ASN A 137 4.36 -6.59 1.83
C ASN A 137 3.48 -6.34 0.59
N LEU A 138 2.65 -5.29 0.64
CA LEU A 138 1.96 -4.81 -0.54
C LEU A 138 2.91 -3.87 -1.28
N ARG A 139 3.41 -4.29 -2.43
CA ARG A 139 4.31 -3.50 -3.27
C ARG A 139 3.52 -2.59 -4.20
N ILE A 140 4.00 -1.36 -4.37
CA ILE A 140 3.45 -0.35 -5.27
C ILE A 140 4.48 -0.06 -6.36
N GLU A 141 4.05 -0.19 -7.61
CA GLU A 141 4.89 0.02 -8.80
C GLU A 141 4.18 0.98 -9.77
N LEU A 142 4.94 1.81 -10.46
CA LEU A 142 4.47 2.75 -11.48
C LEU A 142 4.99 2.30 -12.85
N TRP A 143 4.14 2.28 -13.86
CA TRP A 143 4.56 1.97 -15.23
C TRP A 143 5.23 3.19 -15.86
N ASP A 144 6.47 3.04 -16.33
CA ASP A 144 7.21 4.13 -16.97
C ASP A 144 7.03 4.20 -18.51
N GLY A 145 6.42 3.17 -19.10
CA GLY A 145 6.29 2.96 -20.54
C GLY A 145 6.91 1.64 -21.02
N GLU A 146 7.91 1.14 -20.30
CA GLU A 146 8.72 -0.04 -20.64
C GLU A 146 8.69 -1.10 -19.52
N GLU A 147 8.76 -0.66 -18.26
CA GLU A 147 8.83 -1.52 -17.08
C GLU A 147 8.06 -0.95 -15.87
N TRP A 148 7.91 -1.80 -14.85
CA TRP A 148 7.27 -1.44 -13.58
C TRP A 148 8.34 -0.95 -12.59
N ILE A 149 8.30 0.33 -12.25
CA ILE A 149 9.25 0.97 -11.34
C ILE A 149 8.67 1.02 -9.93
N LYS A 150 9.34 0.36 -8.98
CA LYS A 150 8.92 0.34 -7.57
C LYS A 150 8.91 1.74 -6.96
N GLN A 151 7.79 2.11 -6.34
CA GLN A 151 7.58 3.39 -5.64
C GLN A 151 7.56 3.23 -4.12
N GLY A 152 7.12 2.07 -3.63
CA GLY A 152 7.04 1.83 -2.20
C GLY A 152 6.51 0.45 -1.82
N GLU A 153 6.41 0.21 -0.52
CA GLU A 153 5.77 -0.98 0.05
C GLU A 153 4.94 -0.58 1.28
N ILE A 154 3.68 -1.02 1.32
CA ILE A 154 2.79 -0.87 2.48
C ILE A 154 2.95 -2.09 3.39
N LYS A 155 3.05 -1.82 4.68
CA LYS A 155 3.09 -2.81 5.77
C LYS A 155 1.87 -2.63 6.67
N ALA A 156 0.68 -2.93 6.15
CA ALA A 156 -0.54 -2.75 6.92
C ALA A 156 -0.58 -3.63 8.18
N GLY A 157 -1.31 -3.16 9.19
CA GLY A 157 -1.75 -3.96 10.32
C GLY A 157 -2.84 -4.96 9.93
N MET A 158 -3.13 -5.88 10.86
CA MET A 158 -4.11 -6.96 10.65
C MET A 158 -5.55 -6.54 11.00
N HIS A 159 -5.70 -5.66 11.99
CA HIS A 159 -7.00 -5.46 12.67
C HIS A 159 -7.65 -4.12 12.37
N LEU A 160 -6.99 -3.31 11.56
CA LEU A 160 -7.41 -1.96 11.25
C LEU A 160 -7.32 -1.79 9.75
N LEU A 161 -8.43 -1.33 9.18
CA LEU A 161 -8.44 -0.78 7.85
C LEU A 161 -7.68 0.55 7.91
N GLU A 162 -6.49 0.57 7.34
CA GLU A 162 -5.57 1.70 7.41
C GLU A 162 -5.50 2.45 6.08
N GLU A 163 -5.38 3.76 6.15
CA GLU A 163 -5.19 4.64 5.00
C GLU A 163 -3.70 4.97 4.89
N PHE A 164 -3.08 4.58 3.77
CA PHE A 164 -1.69 4.85 3.45
C PHE A 164 -1.59 5.85 2.32
N LEU A 165 -0.56 6.71 2.38
CA LEU A 165 -0.19 7.59 1.28
C LEU A 165 1.18 7.17 0.75
N VAL A 166 1.25 6.87 -0.55
CA VAL A 166 2.47 6.50 -1.26
C VAL A 166 2.79 7.60 -2.28
N PRO A 167 3.93 8.28 -2.17
CA PRO A 167 4.34 9.26 -3.16
C PRO A 167 4.79 8.51 -4.42
N LEU A 168 4.37 9.01 -5.58
CA LEU A 168 4.73 8.48 -6.88
C LEU A 168 5.59 9.52 -7.60
N ASP A 169 6.80 9.13 -7.99
CA ASP A 169 7.69 9.94 -8.81
C ASP A 169 7.31 9.82 -10.28
N LEU A 170 6.60 10.81 -10.79
CA LEU A 170 6.15 10.85 -12.18
C LEU A 170 7.27 11.26 -13.15
N ASN A 171 8.45 11.68 -12.68
CA ASN A 171 9.61 11.92 -13.57
C ASN A 171 10.10 10.62 -14.22
N THR A 172 9.76 9.47 -13.63
CA THR A 172 10.08 8.16 -14.20
C THR A 172 9.38 7.94 -15.55
N ILE A 173 8.24 8.58 -15.79
CA ILE A 173 7.48 8.45 -17.04
C ILE A 173 8.12 9.32 -18.12
N LYS A 174 8.65 8.69 -19.16
CA LYS A 174 9.48 9.36 -20.18
C LYS A 174 8.69 10.30 -21.11
N ASP A 175 7.47 9.90 -21.47
CA ASP A 175 6.63 10.64 -22.43
C ASP A 175 5.46 11.36 -21.75
N PRO A 176 4.95 12.47 -22.33
CA PRO A 176 3.70 13.07 -21.88
C PRO A 176 2.53 12.09 -22.03
N VAL A 177 1.99 11.64 -20.90
CA VAL A 177 0.83 10.73 -20.84
C VAL A 177 -0.40 11.42 -20.27
N SER A 178 -1.57 11.09 -20.81
CA SER A 178 -2.87 11.51 -20.25
C SER A 178 -3.34 10.60 -19.10
N GLU A 179 -2.69 9.45 -18.93
CA GLU A 179 -3.04 8.42 -17.97
C GLU A 179 -1.78 7.84 -17.36
N ILE A 180 -1.83 7.51 -16.07
CA ILE A 180 -0.77 6.76 -15.41
C ILE A 180 -1.30 5.40 -14.98
N LYS A 181 -0.41 4.41 -14.94
CA LYS A 181 -0.72 3.05 -14.50
C LYS A 181 0.08 2.69 -13.27
N VAL A 182 -0.61 2.24 -12.23
CA VAL A 182 -0.03 1.79 -10.98
C VAL A 182 -0.37 0.31 -10.81
N ARG A 183 0.59 -0.47 -10.36
CA ARG A 183 0.40 -1.87 -9.98
C ARG A 183 0.56 -2.04 -8.49
N LEU A 184 -0.39 -2.74 -7.89
CA LEU A 184 -0.26 -3.32 -6.57
C LEU A 184 0.09 -4.79 -6.71
N SER A 185 1.07 -5.28 -5.96
CA SER A 185 1.46 -6.69 -5.98
C SER A 185 1.76 -7.21 -4.59
N SER A 186 1.27 -8.40 -4.26
CA SER A 186 1.54 -9.08 -2.99
C SER A 186 1.30 -10.59 -3.12
N GLY A 187 1.67 -11.36 -2.10
CA GLY A 187 1.29 -12.76 -2.00
C GLY A 187 -0.24 -12.94 -2.11
N PHE A 188 -0.66 -13.98 -2.82
CA PHE A 188 -2.08 -14.24 -3.04
C PHE A 188 -2.82 -14.35 -1.69
N GLY A 189 -3.89 -13.58 -1.56
CA GLY A 189 -4.76 -13.59 -0.38
C GLY A 189 -4.20 -12.84 0.83
N PHE A 190 -3.11 -12.08 0.71
CA PHE A 190 -2.50 -11.39 1.85
C PHE A 190 -3.11 -10.03 2.16
N TYR A 191 -3.67 -9.35 1.17
CA TYR A 191 -4.26 -8.02 1.33
C TYR A 191 -5.70 -7.96 0.85
N GLU A 192 -6.49 -7.16 1.54
CA GLU A 192 -7.79 -6.70 1.13
C GLU A 192 -7.72 -5.19 0.93
N ILE A 193 -8.20 -4.73 -0.22
CA ILE A 193 -8.19 -3.34 -0.65
C ILE A 193 -9.62 -2.85 -0.60
N ASP A 194 -9.84 -1.75 0.09
CA ASP A 194 -11.17 -1.16 0.22
C ASP A 194 -11.34 0.04 -0.71
N GLN A 195 -10.38 0.95 -0.72
CA GLN A 195 -10.44 2.15 -1.55
C GLN A 195 -9.07 2.55 -2.08
N ILE A 196 -9.06 3.14 -3.26
CA ILE A 196 -7.87 3.75 -3.85
C ILE A 196 -8.26 5.08 -4.49
N ALA A 197 -7.43 6.08 -4.26
CA ALA A 197 -7.53 7.36 -4.93
C ALA A 197 -6.13 7.96 -5.16
N ILE A 198 -6.07 9.03 -5.96
CA ILE A 198 -4.83 9.76 -6.23
C ILE A 198 -5.04 11.26 -6.15
N ASP A 199 -3.99 11.99 -5.78
CA ASP A 199 -3.94 13.45 -5.84
C ASP A 199 -2.65 13.96 -6.52
N PHE A 200 -2.83 14.72 -7.60
CA PHE A 200 -1.77 15.34 -8.40
C PHE A 200 -1.45 16.80 -8.01
N SER A 201 -2.15 17.37 -7.04
CA SER A 201 -1.93 18.75 -6.61
C SER A 201 -0.57 18.93 -5.94
N GLU A 202 0.02 20.11 -6.07
CA GLU A 202 1.28 20.43 -5.39
C GLU A 202 1.13 20.43 -3.86
N ASN A 203 2.21 20.03 -3.19
CA ASN A 203 2.27 20.03 -1.74
C ASN A 203 2.41 21.47 -1.22
N HIS A 204 1.57 21.88 -0.27
CA HIS A 204 1.54 23.24 0.27
C HIS A 204 1.81 23.26 1.78
N ILE A 205 2.95 22.74 2.19
CA ILE A 205 3.38 22.74 3.60
C ILE A 205 4.23 23.98 3.85
N ILE A 206 3.71 24.86 4.69
CA ILE A 206 4.33 26.17 4.96
C ILE A 206 5.35 26.06 6.11
N ASN A 207 5.09 25.20 7.10
CA ASN A 207 5.98 25.04 8.25
C ASN A 207 5.82 23.65 8.87
N ILE A 208 6.93 23.00 9.21
CA ILE A 208 6.98 21.77 10.02
C ILE A 208 7.68 22.15 11.31
N LEU A 209 6.95 22.06 12.43
CA LEU A 209 7.49 22.41 13.74
C LEU A 209 7.70 21.12 14.53
N GLU A 210 8.96 20.72 14.66
CA GLU A 210 9.35 19.58 15.48
C GLU A 210 9.16 19.94 16.96
N LEU A 211 8.31 19.19 17.64
CA LEU A 211 8.07 19.39 19.07
C LEU A 211 9.14 18.63 19.86
N GLN A 212 9.80 19.33 20.78
CA GLN A 212 10.67 18.65 21.75
C GLN A 212 9.81 17.93 22.78
N LEU A 213 10.06 16.63 22.94
CA LEU A 213 9.42 15.84 23.98
C LEU A 213 9.93 16.32 25.35
N GLU A 214 9.09 17.01 26.11
CA GLU A 214 9.46 17.47 27.46
C GLU A 214 9.39 16.33 28.49
N THR A 215 8.35 15.50 28.43
CA THR A 215 8.16 14.37 29.35
C THR A 215 7.23 13.34 28.72
N ALA A 216 7.54 12.05 28.89
CA ALA A 216 6.60 10.96 28.67
C ALA A 216 6.14 10.42 30.03
N VAL A 217 4.83 10.42 30.28
CA VAL A 217 4.26 9.86 31.52
C VAL A 217 3.63 8.50 31.24
N PHE A 218 3.90 7.52 32.11
CA PHE A 218 3.16 6.26 32.11
C PHE A 218 1.88 6.45 32.93
N ASN A 219 0.73 6.03 32.38
CA ASN A 219 -0.45 5.81 33.20
C ASN A 219 -0.15 4.66 34.16
N GLN A 220 0.14 4.97 35.42
CA GLN A 220 0.15 3.99 36.49
C GLN A 220 -1.29 3.51 36.69
N LEU A 221 -1.66 2.41 36.04
CA LEU A 221 -2.83 1.64 36.46
C LEU A 221 -2.49 1.06 37.84
N LEU A 222 -3.11 1.64 38.87
CA LEU A 222 -3.19 1.05 40.20
C LEU A 222 -3.82 -0.34 40.06
N PHE A 223 -3.02 -1.38 40.25
CA PHE A 223 -3.50 -2.73 40.57
C PHE A 223 -3.57 -2.87 42.09
#